data_AF-A0A2E7LNN8-F1
#
_entry.id   AF-A0A2E7LNN8-F1
#
_cell.length_a   1.000
_cell.length_b   1.000
_cell.length_c   1.000
_cell.angle_alpha   90.00
_cell.angle_beta   90.00
_cell.angle_gamma   90.00
#
_symmetry.space_group_name_H-M   'P 1'
#
loop_
_entity.id
_entity.type
_entity.pdbx_description
1 polymer ?
#
loop_
_entity_poly.entity_id
_entity_poly.type
_entity_poly.pdbx_seq_one_letter_code
_entity_poly.pdbx_strand_id
1 'polypeptide(L)'
;MRAGSLALKKQLQEALVKDRKVARAMDAKAKEHFDQAKNRMLSEFDSHPVTVALQTGSTGGLISKGSLFGFLGFAEGEDPVAQLRSVLQAKCVLKPQLRKPRQTTRNYLAVIPTKDELYMATPLPWANGRSWLKAIEFGISGIGNYMPVKSPSSRSGEGIQSKNNSGGRFRNTSYISTILNNFKKNLSTEGVKF
;
A
#
# COMPACT_ATOMS: atom_id res chain seq x y z
N MET A 1 42.87 -24.18 17.37
CA MET A 1 41.78 -23.93 18.34
C MET A 1 40.55 -23.17 17.78
N ARG A 2 40.59 -22.46 16.64
CA ARG A 2 39.45 -21.67 16.13
C ARG A 2 38.24 -22.50 15.63
N ALA A 3 38.45 -23.72 15.12
CA ALA A 3 37.38 -24.54 14.54
C ALA A 3 36.37 -25.10 15.57
N GLY A 4 36.81 -25.47 16.78
CA GLY A 4 35.93 -26.01 17.83
C GLY A 4 34.94 -25.00 18.41
N SER A 5 35.35 -23.73 18.54
CA SER A 5 34.49 -22.65 19.06
C SER A 5 33.33 -22.30 18.12
N LEU A 6 33.56 -22.34 16.80
CA LEU A 6 32.54 -22.09 15.78
C LEU A 6 31.49 -23.21 15.72
N ALA A 7 31.92 -24.46 15.84
CA ALA A 7 31.01 -25.61 15.86
C ALA A 7 30.08 -25.57 17.07
N LEU A 8 30.60 -25.24 18.25
CA LEU A 8 29.82 -25.14 19.49
C LEU A 8 28.79 -24.00 19.43
N LYS A 9 29.19 -22.81 18.93
CA LYS A 9 28.26 -21.68 18.71
C LYS A 9 27.09 -22.07 17.80
N LYS A 10 27.38 -22.81 16.72
CA LYS A 10 26.36 -23.27 15.78
C LYS A 10 25.39 -24.27 16.42
N GLN A 11 25.90 -25.25 17.16
CA GLN A 11 25.05 -26.21 17.88
C GLN A 11 24.17 -25.53 18.94
N LEU A 12 24.72 -24.57 19.68
CA LEU A 12 23.97 -23.77 20.65
C LEU A 12 22.86 -22.96 19.97
N GLN A 13 23.14 -22.32 18.83
CA GLN A 13 22.13 -21.60 18.05
C GLN A 13 21.03 -22.54 17.55
N GLU A 14 21.37 -23.70 17.01
CA GLU A 14 20.39 -24.70 16.57
C GLU A 14 19.49 -25.16 17.71
N ALA A 15 20.04 -25.36 18.91
CA ALA A 15 19.29 -25.73 20.11
C ALA A 15 18.39 -24.58 20.61
N LEU A 16 18.91 -23.34 20.66
CA LEU A 16 18.16 -22.16 21.09
C LEU A 16 16.95 -21.90 20.20
N VAL A 17 17.10 -22.00 18.87
CA VAL A 17 15.94 -21.79 17.98
C VAL A 17 14.90 -22.91 18.19
N LYS A 18 15.30 -24.13 18.60
CA LYS A 18 14.39 -25.26 18.93
C LYS A 18 13.64 -25.08 20.24
N ASP A 19 14.21 -24.34 21.19
CA ASP A 19 13.53 -24.06 22.45
C ASP A 19 12.22 -23.30 22.24
N ARG A 20 11.15 -23.75 22.92
CA ARG A 20 9.80 -23.20 22.76
C ARG A 20 9.69 -21.77 23.28
N LYS A 21 10.38 -21.44 24.38
CA LYS A 21 10.35 -20.10 24.98
C LYS A 21 11.10 -19.12 24.08
N VAL A 22 12.29 -19.49 23.61
CA VAL A 22 13.08 -18.69 22.67
C VAL A 22 12.32 -18.49 21.36
N ALA A 23 11.74 -19.56 20.79
CA ALA A 23 10.91 -19.49 19.59
C ALA A 23 9.76 -18.48 19.73
N ARG A 24 9.02 -18.54 20.85
CA ARG A 24 7.92 -17.60 21.15
C ARG A 24 8.40 -16.16 21.30
N ALA A 25 9.53 -15.95 21.98
CA ALA A 25 10.11 -14.62 22.13
C ALA A 25 10.56 -14.05 20.77
N MET A 26 11.16 -14.87 19.91
CA MET A 26 11.51 -14.47 18.54
C MET A 26 10.27 -14.15 17.70
N ASP A 27 9.20 -14.95 17.81
CA ASP A 27 7.94 -14.71 17.09
C ASP A 27 7.30 -13.39 17.53
N ALA A 28 7.25 -13.15 18.84
CA ALA A 28 6.73 -11.91 19.41
C ALA A 28 7.52 -10.70 18.92
N LYS A 29 8.86 -10.79 18.92
CA LYS A 29 9.71 -9.68 18.47
C LYS A 29 9.57 -9.41 16.97
N ALA A 30 9.53 -10.47 16.15
CA ALA A 30 9.30 -10.33 14.72
C ALA A 30 7.92 -9.74 14.40
N LYS A 31 6.89 -10.15 15.15
CA LYS A 31 5.54 -9.57 15.03
C LYS A 31 5.52 -8.09 15.40
N GLU A 32 6.17 -7.72 16.51
CA GLU A 32 6.27 -6.33 16.96
C GLU A 32 6.90 -5.44 15.86
N HIS A 33 8.03 -5.87 15.29
CA HIS A 33 8.70 -5.19 14.18
C HIS A 33 7.80 -5.07 12.95
N PHE A 34 7.15 -6.17 12.55
CA PHE A 34 6.22 -6.16 11.43
C PHE A 34 5.04 -5.21 11.65
N ASP A 35 4.43 -5.23 12.84
CA ASP A 35 3.31 -4.36 13.19
C ASP A 35 3.74 -2.88 13.19
N GLN A 36 4.94 -2.56 13.69
CA GLN A 36 5.50 -1.21 13.63
C GLN A 36 5.69 -0.74 12.18
N ALA A 37 6.29 -1.57 11.32
CA ALA A 37 6.46 -1.25 9.90
C ALA A 37 5.11 -1.09 9.18
N LYS A 38 4.12 -1.94 9.51
CA LYS A 38 2.77 -1.87 8.96
C LYS A 38 2.03 -0.61 9.39
N ASN A 39 2.14 -0.21 10.66
CA ASN A 39 1.56 1.02 11.16
C ASN A 39 2.18 2.26 10.49
N ARG A 40 3.49 2.26 10.27
CA ARG A 40 4.17 3.30 9.49
C ARG A 40 3.64 3.36 8.05
N MET A 41 3.48 2.21 7.39
CA MET A 41 2.91 2.13 6.04
C MET A 41 1.47 2.68 5.99
N LEU A 42 0.62 2.33 6.96
CA LEU A 42 -0.75 2.84 7.02
C LEU A 42 -0.77 4.35 7.32
N SER A 43 0.11 4.85 8.19
CA SER A 43 0.24 6.28 8.44
C SER A 43 0.75 7.05 7.21
N GLU A 44 1.70 6.49 6.46
CA GLU A 44 2.17 7.06 5.20
C GLU A 44 1.03 7.11 4.18
N PHE A 45 0.26 6.04 4.09
CA PHE A 45 -0.95 5.98 3.26
C PHE A 45 -1.97 7.06 3.67
N ASP A 46 -2.35 7.14 4.94
CA ASP A 46 -3.37 8.07 5.44
C ASP A 46 -2.96 9.54 5.25
N SER A 47 -1.65 9.84 5.35
CA SER A 47 -1.11 11.20 5.19
C SER A 47 -0.74 11.59 3.75
N HIS A 48 -0.79 10.65 2.80
CA HIS A 48 -0.34 10.92 1.43
C HIS A 48 -1.27 11.95 0.74
N PRO A 49 -0.73 12.91 -0.06
CA PRO A 49 -1.54 13.94 -0.73
C PRO A 49 -2.70 13.38 -1.56
N VAL A 50 -2.49 12.23 -2.20
CA VAL A 50 -3.54 11.51 -2.95
C VAL A 50 -4.69 11.06 -2.04
N THR A 51 -4.37 10.42 -0.91
CA THR A 51 -5.37 9.95 0.06
C THR A 51 -6.19 11.12 0.57
N VAL A 52 -5.51 12.17 1.02
CA VAL A 52 -6.15 13.38 1.53
C VAL A 52 -7.03 14.01 0.44
N ALA A 53 -6.57 14.07 -0.81
CA ALA A 53 -7.34 14.65 -1.91
C ALA A 53 -8.61 13.87 -2.24
N LEU A 54 -8.54 12.53 -2.19
CA LEU A 54 -9.70 11.67 -2.40
C LEU A 54 -10.72 11.77 -1.27
N GLN A 55 -10.27 11.98 -0.03
CA GLN A 55 -11.16 12.11 1.13
C GLN A 55 -11.78 13.50 1.28
N THR A 56 -11.03 14.54 0.93
CA THR A 56 -11.43 15.94 1.15
C THR A 56 -12.04 16.62 -0.08
N GLY A 57 -12.06 15.93 -1.24
CA GLY A 57 -12.51 16.54 -2.50
C GLY A 57 -11.58 17.65 -3.00
N SER A 58 -10.29 17.60 -2.68
CA SER A 58 -9.31 18.58 -3.16
C SER A 58 -8.57 18.11 -4.42
N THR A 59 -7.74 18.96 -5.01
CA THR A 59 -6.94 18.60 -6.20
C THR A 59 -5.76 17.68 -5.88
N GLY A 60 -5.29 17.70 -4.63
CA GLY A 60 -4.05 17.03 -4.19
C GLY A 60 -2.78 17.49 -4.90
N GLY A 61 -2.84 18.58 -5.69
CA GLY A 61 -1.77 18.96 -6.63
C GLY A 61 -1.64 18.04 -7.86
N LEU A 62 -2.51 17.03 -8.00
CA LEU A 62 -2.54 16.11 -9.14
C LEU A 62 -3.29 16.69 -10.32
N ILE A 63 -4.33 17.48 -10.05
CA ILE A 63 -5.10 18.17 -11.09
C ILE A 63 -5.05 19.67 -10.91
N SER A 64 -5.15 20.41 -12.01
CA SER A 64 -5.09 21.88 -11.98
C SER A 64 -6.39 22.55 -11.54
N LYS A 65 -7.51 21.83 -11.46
CA LYS A 65 -8.84 22.39 -11.15
C LYS A 65 -9.80 21.33 -10.61
N GLY A 66 -10.76 21.76 -9.78
CA GLY A 66 -11.79 20.90 -9.21
C GLY A 66 -11.28 19.95 -8.13
N SER A 67 -11.87 18.75 -8.08
CA SER A 67 -11.58 17.70 -7.10
C SER A 67 -11.05 16.45 -7.78
N LEU A 68 -10.06 15.78 -7.18
CA LEU A 68 -9.57 14.50 -7.68
C LEU A 68 -10.68 13.43 -7.61
N PHE A 69 -11.49 13.49 -6.55
CA PHE A 69 -12.64 12.62 -6.33
C PHE A 69 -13.66 12.71 -7.47
N GLY A 70 -14.17 13.91 -7.74
CA GLY A 70 -15.11 14.15 -8.84
C GLY A 70 -14.51 13.91 -10.23
N PHE A 71 -13.23 14.21 -10.44
CA PHE A 71 -12.56 13.92 -11.70
C PHE A 71 -12.48 12.42 -11.98
N LEU A 72 -12.21 11.60 -10.96
CA LEU A 72 -12.20 10.14 -11.07
C LEU A 72 -13.62 9.55 -11.15
N GLY A 73 -14.65 10.35 -10.88
CA GLY A 73 -16.05 10.00 -11.12
C GLY A 73 -16.66 9.09 -10.06
N PHE A 74 -16.18 9.18 -8.82
CA PHE A 74 -16.79 8.51 -7.67
C PHE A 74 -18.17 9.10 -7.36
N ALA A 75 -19.03 8.31 -6.72
CA ALA A 75 -20.34 8.76 -6.29
C ALA A 75 -20.26 9.57 -4.99
N GLU A 76 -21.18 10.50 -4.76
CA GLU A 76 -21.26 11.21 -3.48
C GLU A 76 -21.35 10.22 -2.30
N GLY A 77 -20.53 10.45 -1.27
CA GLY A 77 -20.44 9.57 -0.09
C GLY A 77 -19.64 8.28 -0.29
N GLU A 78 -19.11 8.01 -1.49
CA GLU A 78 -18.20 6.87 -1.72
C GLU A 78 -16.84 7.09 -1.04
N ASP A 79 -16.27 6.05 -0.43
CA ASP A 79 -14.91 6.08 0.14
C ASP A 79 -14.00 5.07 -0.58
N PRO A 80 -13.41 5.45 -1.72
CA PRO A 80 -12.52 4.57 -2.48
C PRO A 80 -11.22 4.29 -1.74
N VAL A 81 -10.82 5.17 -0.82
CA VAL A 81 -9.59 5.04 -0.03
C VAL A 81 -9.76 3.97 1.04
N ALA A 82 -10.92 3.89 1.70
CA ALA A 82 -11.21 2.86 2.71
C ALA A 82 -11.08 1.45 2.16
N GLN A 83 -11.51 1.21 0.91
CA GLN A 83 -11.35 -0.09 0.26
C GLN A 83 -9.87 -0.47 0.13
N LEU A 84 -9.05 0.43 -0.41
CA LEU A 84 -7.61 0.20 -0.57
C LEU A 84 -6.90 0.02 0.78
N ARG A 85 -7.25 0.86 1.77
CA ARG A 85 -6.72 0.76 3.14
C ARG A 85 -7.03 -0.59 3.77
N SER A 86 -8.25 -1.08 3.59
CA SER A 86 -8.69 -2.39 4.10
C SER A 86 -7.91 -3.53 3.46
N VAL A 87 -7.61 -3.46 2.16
CA VAL A 87 -6.78 -4.46 1.48
C VAL A 87 -5.35 -4.46 2.03
N LEU A 88 -4.75 -3.28 2.23
CA LEU A 88 -3.42 -3.16 2.84
C LEU A 88 -3.40 -3.70 4.27
N GLN A 89 -4.43 -3.40 5.06
CA GLN A 89 -4.55 -3.87 6.42
C GLN A 89 -4.78 -5.39 6.50
N ALA A 90 -5.59 -5.97 5.61
CA ALA A 90 -5.93 -7.39 5.65
C ALA A 90 -4.87 -8.29 5.00
N LYS A 91 -4.31 -7.89 3.85
CA LYS A 91 -3.39 -8.74 3.08
C LYS A 91 -1.93 -8.66 3.54
N CYS A 92 -1.51 -7.58 4.20
CA CYS A 92 -0.17 -7.50 4.78
C CYS A 92 -0.09 -8.31 6.08
N VAL A 93 0.46 -9.53 6.00
CA VAL A 93 0.56 -10.46 7.14
C VAL A 93 1.95 -11.08 7.26
N LEU A 94 2.40 -11.31 8.50
CA LEU A 94 3.63 -12.03 8.79
C LEU A 94 3.33 -13.52 9.04
N LYS A 95 4.02 -14.42 8.34
CA LYS A 95 3.90 -15.87 8.52
C LYS A 95 5.26 -16.47 8.91
N PRO A 96 5.35 -17.27 9.98
CA PRO A 96 6.57 -18.02 10.27
C PRO A 96 6.79 -19.09 9.18
N GLN A 97 8.02 -19.24 8.70
CA GLN A 97 8.34 -20.27 7.71
C GLN A 97 8.62 -21.61 8.40
N LEU A 98 8.33 -22.70 7.68
CA LEU A 98 8.69 -24.05 8.10
C LEU A 98 10.20 -24.16 8.32
N ARG A 99 10.57 -24.71 9.47
CA ARG A 99 11.97 -24.87 9.86
C ARG A 99 12.61 -26.01 9.10
N LYS A 100 13.83 -25.77 8.60
CA LYS A 100 14.67 -26.81 8.04
C LYS A 100 15.48 -27.52 9.16
N PRO A 101 15.86 -28.80 8.99
CA PRO A 101 16.49 -29.62 10.05
C PRO A 101 17.82 -29.07 10.63
N ARG A 102 18.49 -28.15 9.92
CA ARG A 102 19.78 -27.55 10.31
C ARG A 102 19.75 -26.01 10.34
N GLN A 103 18.59 -25.43 10.65
CA GLN A 103 18.41 -23.99 10.61
C GLN A 103 18.81 -23.35 11.94
N THR A 104 19.82 -22.48 11.89
CA THR A 104 20.31 -21.66 13.02
C THR A 104 19.53 -20.35 13.18
N THR A 105 18.65 -20.01 12.22
CA THR A 105 17.83 -18.80 12.23
C THR A 105 16.35 -19.15 12.18
N ARG A 106 15.51 -18.23 12.67
CA ARG A 106 14.07 -18.30 12.47
C ARG A 106 13.71 -17.35 11.34
N ASN A 107 13.10 -17.87 10.29
CA ASN A 107 12.72 -17.07 9.12
C ASN A 107 11.23 -16.77 9.14
N TYR A 108 10.89 -15.59 8.68
CA TYR A 108 9.52 -15.13 8.49
C TYR A 108 9.32 -14.73 7.04
N LEU A 109 8.10 -14.90 6.56
CA LEU A 109 7.63 -14.42 5.27
C LEU A 109 6.61 -13.33 5.52
N ALA A 110 6.90 -12.10 5.08
CA ALA A 110 5.87 -11.08 4.99
C ALA A 110 5.12 -11.24 3.66
N VAL A 111 3.84 -11.57 3.75
CA VAL A 111 2.92 -11.57 2.61
C VAL A 111 2.48 -10.14 2.38
N ILE A 112 2.71 -9.63 1.17
CA ILE A 112 2.40 -8.26 0.76
C ILE A 112 1.61 -8.36 -0.55
N PRO A 113 0.46 -7.66 -0.70
CA PRO A 113 -0.30 -7.69 -1.94
C PRO A 113 0.54 -7.17 -3.11
N THR A 114 0.38 -7.79 -4.27
CA THR A 114 1.05 -7.32 -5.50
C THR A 114 0.38 -6.04 -6.01
N LYS A 115 1.09 -5.28 -6.84
CA LYS A 115 0.50 -4.09 -7.47
C LYS A 115 -0.75 -4.45 -8.29
N ASP A 116 -0.73 -5.58 -8.99
CA ASP A 116 -1.86 -6.02 -9.80
C ASP A 116 -3.08 -6.39 -8.94
N GLU A 117 -2.88 -7.04 -7.79
CA GLU A 117 -3.97 -7.29 -6.84
C GLU A 117 -4.61 -5.99 -6.34
N LEU A 118 -3.79 -4.96 -6.09
CA LEU A 118 -4.27 -3.64 -5.65
C LEU A 118 -4.99 -2.91 -6.78
N TYR A 119 -4.53 -3.04 -8.03
CA TYR A 119 -5.21 -2.48 -9.18
C TYR A 119 -6.57 -3.14 -9.41
N MET A 120 -6.66 -4.46 -9.28
CA MET A 120 -7.94 -5.17 -9.36
C MET A 120 -8.90 -4.78 -8.24
N ALA A 121 -8.39 -4.43 -7.06
CA ALA A 121 -9.20 -3.97 -5.93
C ALA A 121 -9.62 -2.49 -6.00
N THR A 122 -9.22 -1.75 -7.05
CA THR A 122 -9.45 -0.30 -7.16
C THR A 122 -10.03 0.10 -8.52
N PRO A 123 -11.19 -0.47 -8.91
CA PRO A 123 -11.77 -0.23 -10.24
C PRO A 123 -12.17 1.23 -10.45
N LEU A 124 -12.01 1.74 -11.67
CA LEU A 124 -12.57 3.03 -12.08
C LEU A 124 -14.08 2.90 -12.30
N PRO A 125 -14.91 3.77 -11.72
CA PRO A 125 -16.37 3.62 -11.78
C PRO A 125 -16.99 3.77 -13.18
N TRP A 126 -16.25 4.25 -14.18
CA TRP A 126 -16.70 4.49 -15.56
C TRP A 126 -15.85 3.77 -16.60
N ALA A 127 -14.81 3.05 -16.20
CA ALA A 127 -13.92 2.32 -17.10
C ALA A 127 -13.66 0.91 -16.59
N ASN A 128 -14.52 -0.03 -17.01
CA ASN A 128 -14.40 -1.44 -16.68
C ASN A 128 -12.99 -1.96 -17.01
N GLY A 129 -12.39 -2.69 -16.06
CA GLY A 129 -11.04 -3.24 -16.19
C GLY A 129 -9.90 -2.22 -16.01
N ARG A 130 -10.19 -0.94 -15.79
CA ARG A 130 -9.19 0.06 -15.40
C ARG A 130 -9.22 0.31 -13.90
N SER A 131 -8.06 0.71 -13.36
CA SER A 131 -7.88 1.00 -11.95
C SER A 131 -7.61 2.49 -11.74
N TRP A 132 -8.28 3.08 -10.74
CA TRP A 132 -8.03 4.48 -10.37
C TRP A 132 -6.65 4.62 -9.76
N LEU A 133 -6.20 3.60 -9.02
CA LEU A 133 -4.87 3.57 -8.42
C LEU A 133 -3.78 3.56 -9.50
N LYS A 134 -3.97 2.74 -10.54
CA LYS A 134 -3.07 2.70 -11.71
C LYS A 134 -3.10 4.01 -12.49
N ALA A 135 -4.28 4.60 -12.67
CA ALA A 135 -4.44 5.90 -13.33
C ALA A 135 -3.67 7.04 -12.60
N ILE A 136 -3.62 7.00 -11.27
CA ILE A 136 -2.86 7.98 -10.48
C ILE A 136 -1.36 7.87 -10.70
N GLU A 137 -0.83 6.65 -10.74
CA GLU A 137 0.62 6.42 -10.90
C GLU A 137 1.12 6.63 -12.33
N PHE A 138 0.32 6.21 -13.32
CA PHE A 138 0.74 6.19 -14.73
C PHE A 138 0.09 7.27 -15.59
N GLY A 139 -0.88 7.99 -15.07
CA GLY A 139 -1.60 9.03 -15.79
C GLY A 139 -2.99 8.62 -16.24
N ILE A 140 -3.85 9.63 -16.35
CA ILE A 140 -5.21 9.51 -16.86
C ILE A 140 -5.53 10.70 -17.76
N SER A 141 -6.14 10.41 -18.91
CA SER A 141 -6.58 11.42 -19.87
C SER A 141 -7.96 11.97 -19.50
N GLY A 142 -8.35 13.08 -20.12
CA GLY A 142 -9.71 13.64 -19.97
C GLY A 142 -9.84 14.81 -19.01
N ILE A 143 -8.76 15.25 -18.36
CA ILE A 143 -8.80 16.43 -17.48
C ILE A 143 -9.19 17.72 -18.22
N GLY A 144 -8.87 17.83 -19.51
CA GLY A 144 -9.30 18.94 -20.35
C GLY A 144 -10.83 19.04 -20.51
N ASN A 145 -11.50 17.89 -20.46
CA ASN A 145 -12.94 17.79 -20.63
C ASN A 145 -13.68 17.90 -19.29
N TYR A 146 -12.98 17.80 -18.16
CA TYR A 146 -13.56 17.94 -16.84
C TYR A 146 -13.92 19.40 -16.53
N MET A 147 -15.18 19.62 -16.19
CA MET A 147 -15.69 20.90 -15.73
C MET A 147 -16.11 20.79 -14.27
N PRO A 148 -15.45 21.50 -13.33
CA PRO A 148 -15.80 21.48 -11.91
C PRO A 148 -17.01 22.38 -11.64
N VAL A 149 -18.18 21.92 -12.07
CA VAL A 149 -19.47 22.59 -11.90
C VAL A 149 -20.41 21.70 -11.11
N LYS A 150 -21.05 22.29 -10.09
CA LYS A 150 -22.09 21.59 -9.35
C LYS A 150 -23.28 21.33 -10.28
N SER A 151 -23.68 20.07 -10.40
CA SER A 151 -24.77 19.68 -11.28
C SER A 151 -25.46 18.42 -10.74
N PRO A 152 -26.80 18.36 -10.77
CA PRO A 152 -27.54 17.12 -10.49
C PRO A 152 -27.18 15.97 -11.43
N SER A 153 -26.66 16.26 -12.62
CA SER A 153 -26.16 15.25 -13.57
C SER A 153 -24.77 14.70 -13.22
N SER A 154 -24.12 15.23 -12.17
CA SER A 154 -22.82 14.77 -11.69
C SER A 154 -22.98 13.63 -10.71
N ARG A 155 -22.15 12.59 -10.85
CA ARG A 155 -22.13 11.44 -9.93
C ARG A 155 -21.69 11.82 -8.52
N SER A 156 -20.70 12.71 -8.41
CA SER A 156 -20.20 13.21 -7.12
C SER A 156 -20.87 14.53 -6.70
N GLY A 157 -21.63 15.16 -7.59
CA GLY A 157 -22.07 16.55 -7.40
C GLY A 157 -20.99 17.61 -7.68
N GLU A 158 -19.74 17.23 -7.97
CA GLU A 158 -18.60 18.16 -8.03
C GLU A 158 -18.17 18.56 -9.45
N GLY A 159 -18.61 17.82 -10.47
CA GLY A 159 -18.23 18.11 -11.85
C GLY A 159 -18.82 17.21 -12.92
N ILE A 160 -18.75 17.66 -14.17
CA ILE A 160 -19.25 16.95 -15.35
C ILE A 160 -18.17 16.89 -16.44
N GLN A 161 -18.29 15.92 -17.35
CA GLN A 161 -17.46 15.84 -18.54
C GLN A 161 -18.14 16.60 -19.69
N SER A 162 -17.43 17.58 -20.26
CA SER A 162 -17.87 18.36 -21.41
C SER A 162 -17.24 17.84 -22.70
N LYS A 163 -17.94 18.00 -23.82
CA LYS A 163 -17.36 17.75 -25.16
C LYS A 163 -16.30 18.78 -25.52
N ASN A 164 -16.34 19.96 -24.91
CA ASN A 164 -15.40 21.03 -25.18
C ASN A 164 -14.21 20.94 -24.22
N ASN A 165 -13.00 21.04 -24.79
CA ASN A 165 -11.78 21.09 -24.01
C ASN A 165 -11.68 22.45 -23.31
N SER A 166 -11.80 22.43 -21.99
CA SER A 166 -11.68 23.56 -21.08
C SER A 166 -10.29 23.68 -20.46
N GLY A 167 -9.30 22.99 -21.05
CA GLY A 167 -7.93 22.92 -20.56
C GLY A 167 -7.81 22.22 -19.21
N GLY A 168 -6.57 22.01 -18.78
CA GLY A 168 -6.29 21.38 -17.49
C GLY A 168 -5.09 20.46 -17.58
N ARG A 169 -4.47 20.21 -16.43
CA ARG A 169 -3.29 19.35 -16.34
C ARG A 169 -3.49 18.29 -15.27
N PHE A 170 -3.20 17.05 -15.65
CA PHE A 170 -3.02 15.94 -14.72
C PHE A 170 -1.52 15.72 -14.50
N ARG A 171 -1.12 15.52 -13.25
CA ARG A 171 0.25 15.18 -12.83
C ARG A 171 0.17 13.81 -12.18
N ASN A 172 0.71 12.81 -12.86
CA ASN A 172 0.85 11.48 -12.28
C ASN A 172 1.79 11.55 -11.07
N THR A 173 1.46 10.78 -10.03
CA THR A 173 2.16 10.83 -8.75
C THR A 173 2.42 9.42 -8.27
N SER A 174 3.68 9.11 -7.92
CA SER A 174 4.04 7.84 -7.29
C SER A 174 3.36 7.77 -5.93
N TYR A 175 2.48 6.79 -5.73
CA TYR A 175 1.61 6.72 -4.56
C TYR A 175 1.79 5.36 -3.88
N ILE A 176 1.02 4.37 -4.30
CA ILE A 176 1.06 3.04 -3.65
C ILE A 176 2.39 2.33 -3.87
N SER A 177 3.03 2.56 -5.01
CA SER A 177 4.35 2.01 -5.31
C SER A 177 5.41 2.50 -4.32
N THR A 178 5.40 3.80 -4.01
CA THR A 178 6.29 4.41 -3.01
C THR A 178 6.03 3.83 -1.63
N ILE A 179 4.77 3.80 -1.20
CA ILE A 179 4.35 3.29 0.12
C ILE A 179 4.77 1.83 0.31
N LEU A 180 4.53 0.96 -0.68
CA LEU A 180 4.92 -0.45 -0.60
C LEU A 180 6.45 -0.63 -0.62
N ASN A 181 7.17 0.19 -1.37
CA ASN A 181 8.63 0.15 -1.40
C ASN A 181 9.21 0.58 -0.05
N ASN A 182 8.65 1.63 0.58
CA ASN A 182 9.02 2.07 1.91
C ASN A 182 8.71 1.01 2.96
N PHE A 183 7.55 0.36 2.88
CA PHE A 183 7.20 -0.75 3.76
C PHE A 183 8.19 -1.91 3.65
N LYS A 184 8.53 -2.35 2.43
CA LYS A 184 9.55 -3.37 2.17
C LYS A 184 10.91 -2.96 2.73
N LYS A 185 11.31 -1.70 2.53
CA LYS A 185 12.58 -1.18 3.07
C LYS A 185 12.61 -1.27 4.59
N ASN A 186 11.55 -0.83 5.27
CA ASN A 186 11.43 -0.88 6.73
C ASN A 186 11.52 -2.32 7.27
N LEU A 187 10.87 -3.27 6.59
CA LEU A 187 10.99 -4.69 6.95
C LEU A 187 12.42 -5.22 6.81
N SER A 188 13.15 -4.80 5.76
CA SER A 188 14.53 -5.26 5.52
C SER A 188 15.51 -4.72 6.56
N THR A 189 15.35 -3.46 6.97
CA THR A 189 16.19 -2.82 7.98
C THR A 189 16.05 -3.52 9.34
N GLU A 190 14.88 -4.10 9.60
CA GLU A 190 14.56 -4.83 10.83
C GLU A 190 14.83 -6.35 10.71
N GLY A 191 15.51 -6.79 9.63
CA GLY A 191 15.97 -8.18 9.47
C GLY A 191 14.91 -9.17 8.99
N VAL A 192 13.75 -8.69 8.53
CA VAL A 192 12.67 -9.53 7.99
C VAL A 192 12.83 -9.67 6.48
N LYS A 193 12.87 -10.92 5.99
CA LYS A 193 12.88 -11.23 4.55
C LYS A 193 11.45 -11.39 4.04
N PHE A 194 11.21 -10.99 2.79
CA PHE A 194 9.89 -11.00 2.14
C PHE A 194 10.03 -11.43 0.68
#